data_AF-A0A845RZ81-F1
#
_entry.id   AF-A0A845RZ81-F1
#
_cell.length_a   1.000
_cell.length_b   1.000
_cell.length_c   1.000
_cell.angle_alpha   90.00
_cell.angle_beta   90.00
_cell.angle_gamma   90.00
#
_symmetry.space_group_name_H-M   'P 1'
#
loop_
_entity.id
_entity.type
_entity.pdbx_description
1 polymer ?
#
loop_
_entity_poly.entity_id
_entity_poly.type
_entity_poly.pdbx_seq_one_letter_code
_entity_poly.pdbx_strand_id
1 'polypeptide(L)'
;MVKITKSIEIFIFFIIIPIILIPTNSNIAMFSALTAVAIICVGYLKYKKVTLINLKDFRFDKYLKIIFYRFLIVTILVLIFSYFFDPSKFLNLPRSHFFLWLLIIILYPILSALPQEIVFRSFFFKRYENLFKNKKILILVNAFLFSFAHIIYLNPIVILFTFIGGLMMAESYSKHNSLIKVSVEHGLYGDIVFTSGLGAYFYHAQGLTIG
;
A
#
# COMPACT_ATOMS: atom_id res chain seq x y z
N MET A 1 -13.72 21.15 -18.58
CA MET A 1 -14.64 20.54 -17.58
C MET A 1 -14.16 19.17 -17.09
N VAL A 2 -14.01 18.14 -17.93
CA VAL A 2 -13.64 16.77 -17.49
C VAL A 2 -12.36 16.68 -16.65
N LYS A 3 -11.31 17.46 -16.95
CA LYS A 3 -10.07 17.47 -16.15
C LYS A 3 -10.29 18.03 -14.74
N ILE A 4 -11.02 19.13 -14.62
CA ILE A 4 -11.33 19.78 -13.33
C ILE A 4 -12.14 18.80 -12.45
N THR A 5 -13.14 18.12 -13.03
CA THR A 5 -13.93 17.12 -12.32
C THR A 5 -13.06 15.98 -11.76
N LYS A 6 -12.08 15.50 -12.53
CA LYS A 6 -11.19 14.42 -12.06
C LYS A 6 -10.19 14.90 -11.00
N SER A 7 -9.71 16.14 -11.05
CA SER A 7 -8.86 16.68 -9.99
C SER A 7 -9.63 16.82 -8.67
N ILE A 8 -10.89 17.26 -8.73
CA ILE A 8 -11.79 17.29 -7.57
C ILE A 8 -12.04 15.87 -7.05
N GLU A 9 -12.28 14.91 -7.93
CA GLU A 9 -12.44 13.49 -7.59
C GLU A 9 -11.21 12.95 -6.84
N ILE A 10 -9.99 13.26 -7.32
CA ILE A 10 -8.76 12.88 -6.62
C ILE A 10 -8.73 13.46 -5.21
N PHE A 11 -9.01 14.76 -5.08
CA PHE A 11 -8.96 15.44 -3.79
C PHE A 11 -9.97 14.84 -2.80
N ILE A 12 -11.23 14.65 -3.22
CA ILE A 12 -12.25 14.06 -2.36
C ILE A 12 -11.89 12.61 -1.99
N PHE A 13 -11.54 11.79 -2.97
CA PHE A 13 -11.40 10.35 -2.77
C PHE A 13 -10.11 9.96 -2.03
N PHE A 14 -9.00 10.67 -2.29
CA PHE A 14 -7.69 10.30 -1.75
C PHE A 14 -7.20 11.21 -0.63
N ILE A 15 -7.81 12.38 -0.42
CA ILE A 15 -7.42 13.31 0.67
C ILE A 15 -8.52 13.39 1.73
N ILE A 16 -9.77 13.69 1.34
CA ILE A 16 -10.85 13.89 2.31
C ILE A 16 -11.23 12.59 3.04
N ILE A 17 -11.31 11.45 2.34
CA ILE A 17 -11.65 10.16 2.98
C ILE A 17 -10.65 9.80 4.09
N PRO A 18 -9.31 9.78 3.87
CA PRO A 18 -8.36 9.55 4.95
C PRO A 18 -8.49 10.53 6.11
N ILE A 19 -8.71 11.83 5.86
CA ILE A 19 -8.86 12.85 6.91
C ILE A 19 -10.08 12.54 7.79
N ILE A 20 -11.21 12.16 7.21
CA ILE A 20 -12.43 11.80 7.95
C ILE A 20 -12.22 10.55 8.81
N LEU A 21 -11.33 9.64 8.41
CA LEU A 21 -11.03 8.43 9.17
C LEU A 21 -10.12 8.68 10.38
N ILE A 22 -9.32 9.76 10.40
CA ILE A 22 -8.42 10.10 11.52
C ILE A 22 -9.15 10.08 12.88
N PRO A 23 -10.26 10.82 13.10
CA PRO A 23 -10.92 10.87 14.40
C PRO A 23 -11.56 9.54 14.83
N THR A 24 -11.77 8.59 13.90
CA THR A 24 -12.38 7.29 14.24
C THR A 24 -11.45 6.42 15.08
N ASN A 25 -10.13 6.58 14.91
CA ASN A 25 -9.08 5.79 15.55
C ASN A 25 -9.42 4.29 15.64
N SER A 26 -10.01 3.73 14.57
CA SER A 26 -10.55 2.37 14.57
C SER A 26 -10.07 1.61 13.35
N ASN A 27 -9.30 0.54 13.58
CA ASN A 27 -8.85 -0.36 12.52
C ASN A 27 -10.06 -0.92 11.73
N ILE A 28 -11.18 -1.21 12.41
CA ILE A 28 -12.39 -1.73 11.75
C ILE A 28 -12.94 -0.68 10.79
N ALA A 29 -13.03 0.58 11.19
CA ALA A 29 -13.47 1.67 10.32
C ALA A 29 -12.53 1.83 9.11
N MET A 30 -11.23 1.77 9.34
CA MET A 30 -10.21 1.88 8.29
C MET A 30 -10.31 0.75 7.26
N PHE A 31 -10.33 -0.52 7.71
CA PHE A 31 -10.45 -1.68 6.83
C PHE A 31 -11.82 -1.74 6.13
N SER A 32 -12.89 -1.31 6.80
CA SER A 32 -14.23 -1.24 6.19
C SER A 32 -14.26 -0.19 5.08
N ALA A 33 -13.69 1.00 5.33
CA ALA A 33 -13.58 2.05 4.33
C ALA A 33 -12.74 1.62 3.13
N LEU A 34 -11.56 1.02 3.37
CA LEU A 34 -10.71 0.48 2.31
C LEU A 34 -11.45 -0.57 1.47
N THR A 35 -12.16 -1.49 2.13
CA THR A 35 -12.92 -2.55 1.44
C THR A 35 -14.05 -1.95 0.60
N ALA A 36 -14.82 -1.02 1.14
CA ALA A 36 -15.90 -0.35 0.42
C ALA A 36 -15.38 0.42 -0.81
N VAL A 37 -14.31 1.19 -0.64
CA VAL A 37 -13.62 1.92 -1.72
C VAL A 37 -13.11 0.95 -2.78
N ALA A 38 -12.46 -0.15 -2.39
CA ALA A 38 -11.97 -1.15 -3.31
C ALA A 38 -13.11 -1.80 -4.11
N ILE A 39 -14.25 -2.12 -3.49
CA ILE A 39 -15.44 -2.67 -4.18
C ILE A 39 -15.96 -1.68 -5.23
N ILE A 40 -16.07 -0.38 -4.89
CA ILE A 40 -16.49 0.66 -5.83
C ILE A 40 -15.51 0.74 -7.01
N CYS A 41 -14.21 0.73 -6.74
CA CYS A 41 -13.16 0.71 -7.76
C CYS A 41 -13.24 -0.53 -8.67
N VAL A 42 -13.50 -1.72 -8.11
CA VAL A 42 -13.71 -2.96 -8.90
C VAL A 42 -14.93 -2.81 -9.81
N GLY A 43 -16.05 -2.28 -9.29
CA GLY A 43 -17.26 -2.03 -10.08
C GLY A 43 -16.98 -1.12 -11.29
N TYR A 44 -16.25 -0.02 -11.06
CA TYR A 44 -15.81 0.87 -12.13
C TYR A 44 -14.92 0.18 -13.16
N LEU A 45 -13.92 -0.59 -12.70
CA LEU A 45 -12.97 -1.27 -13.56
C LEU A 45 -13.65 -2.34 -14.42
N LYS A 46 -14.61 -3.09 -13.86
CA LYS A 46 -15.46 -4.04 -14.61
C LYS A 46 -16.33 -3.33 -15.64
N TYR A 47 -16.97 -2.20 -15.28
CA TYR A 47 -17.73 -1.39 -16.24
C TYR A 47 -16.85 -0.90 -17.42
N LYS A 48 -15.59 -0.56 -17.13
CA LYS A 48 -14.59 -0.20 -18.16
C LYS A 48 -13.92 -1.39 -18.85
N LYS A 49 -14.42 -2.62 -18.62
CA LYS A 49 -13.91 -3.86 -19.20
C LYS A 49 -12.40 -4.07 -18.95
N VAL A 50 -11.89 -3.58 -17.83
CA VAL A 50 -10.50 -3.81 -17.42
C VAL A 50 -10.39 -5.22 -16.83
N THR A 51 -9.46 -6.00 -17.37
CA THR A 51 -9.12 -7.30 -16.80
C THR A 51 -8.21 -7.07 -15.59
N LEU A 52 -8.72 -7.35 -14.38
CA LEU A 52 -7.97 -7.15 -13.13
C LEU A 52 -6.96 -8.25 -12.88
N ILE A 53 -7.38 -9.50 -13.08
CA ILE A 53 -6.58 -10.70 -12.83
C ILE A 53 -6.43 -11.41 -14.16
N ASN A 54 -5.19 -11.52 -14.62
CA ASN A 54 -4.83 -12.33 -15.77
C ASN A 54 -3.92 -13.46 -15.27
N LEU A 55 -4.37 -14.72 -15.42
CA LEU A 55 -3.59 -15.88 -14.97
C LEU A 55 -2.23 -15.97 -15.68
N LYS A 56 -2.07 -15.37 -16.86
CA LYS A 56 -0.78 -15.28 -17.56
C LYS A 56 0.22 -14.38 -16.83
N ASP A 57 -0.24 -13.53 -15.91
CA ASP A 57 0.65 -12.73 -15.06
C ASP A 57 1.34 -13.59 -13.99
N PHE A 58 0.79 -14.77 -13.68
CA PHE A 58 1.40 -15.75 -12.78
C PHE A 58 2.48 -16.57 -13.51
N ARG A 59 3.45 -15.87 -14.09
CA ARG A 59 4.60 -16.47 -14.77
C ARG A 59 5.88 -16.00 -14.11
N PHE A 60 6.79 -16.95 -13.86
CA PHE A 60 8.15 -16.65 -13.45
C PHE A 60 8.90 -15.99 -14.61
N ASP A 61 8.85 -14.67 -14.66
CA ASP A 61 9.52 -13.86 -15.67
C ASP A 61 10.63 -12.99 -15.06
N LYS A 62 11.28 -12.20 -15.91
CA LYS A 62 12.32 -11.24 -15.50
C LYS A 62 11.83 -10.28 -14.41
N TYR A 63 10.53 -9.99 -14.36
CA TYR A 63 9.99 -9.00 -13.43
C TYR A 63 9.76 -9.58 -12.05
N LEU A 64 9.32 -10.84 -11.95
CA LEU A 64 9.29 -11.52 -10.66
C LEU A 64 10.70 -11.65 -10.06
N LYS A 65 11.73 -11.84 -10.90
CA LYS A 65 13.13 -11.77 -10.45
C LYS A 65 13.50 -10.37 -9.91
N ILE A 66 13.08 -9.30 -10.60
CA ILE A 66 13.32 -7.92 -10.14
C ILE A 66 12.62 -7.67 -8.80
N ILE A 67 11.36 -8.10 -8.65
CA ILE A 67 10.61 -8.01 -7.38
C ILE A 67 11.36 -8.76 -6.28
N PHE A 68 11.83 -9.98 -6.56
CA PHE A 68 12.59 -10.78 -5.61
C PHE A 68 13.88 -10.07 -5.14
N TYR A 69 14.71 -9.55 -6.06
CA TYR A 69 15.93 -8.84 -5.66
C TYR A 69 15.63 -7.54 -4.90
N ARG A 70 14.59 -6.81 -5.30
CA ARG A 70 14.15 -5.61 -4.55
C ARG A 70 13.65 -5.97 -3.16
N PHE A 71 12.91 -7.06 -3.04
CA PHE A 71 12.47 -7.59 -1.75
C PHE A 71 13.66 -7.96 -0.85
N LEU A 72 14.72 -8.59 -1.37
CA LEU A 72 15.92 -8.87 -0.58
C LEU A 72 16.58 -7.59 -0.07
N ILE A 73 16.74 -6.58 -0.94
CA ILE A 73 17.32 -5.29 -0.59
C ILE A 73 16.46 -4.58 0.47
N VAL A 74 15.15 -4.48 0.23
CA VAL A 74 14.19 -3.89 1.18
C VAL A 74 14.24 -4.63 2.50
N THR A 75 14.30 -5.96 2.49
CA THR A 75 14.37 -6.77 3.70
C THR A 75 15.59 -6.42 4.55
N ILE A 76 16.77 -6.37 3.93
CA ILE A 76 18.01 -6.01 4.62
C ILE A 76 17.89 -4.59 5.20
N LEU A 77 17.44 -3.62 4.40
CA LEU A 77 17.32 -2.22 4.83
C LEU A 77 16.32 -2.06 5.97
N VAL A 78 15.15 -2.70 5.88
CA VAL A 78 14.09 -2.64 6.88
C VAL A 78 14.52 -3.31 8.18
N LEU A 79 15.18 -4.48 8.12
CA LEU A 79 15.68 -5.16 9.31
C LEU A 79 16.78 -4.35 10.00
N ILE A 80 17.75 -3.80 9.24
CA ILE A 80 18.79 -2.93 9.79
C ILE A 80 18.16 -1.69 10.44
N PHE A 81 17.28 -1.00 9.71
CA PHE A 81 16.59 0.18 10.24
C PHE A 81 15.83 -0.16 11.52
N SER A 82 15.04 -1.24 11.51
CA SER A 82 14.24 -1.65 12.65
C SER A 82 15.08 -2.01 13.87
N TYR A 83 16.24 -2.66 13.67
CA TYR A 83 17.15 -3.01 14.75
C TYR A 83 17.71 -1.78 15.47
N PHE A 84 18.06 -0.73 14.74
CA PHE A 84 18.59 0.51 15.33
C PHE A 84 17.50 1.49 15.79
N PHE A 85 16.35 1.50 15.12
CA PHE A 85 15.28 2.47 15.37
C PHE A 85 14.48 2.15 16.64
N ASP A 86 14.05 0.90 16.80
CA ASP A 86 13.36 0.44 18.02
C ASP A 86 13.75 -1.02 18.33
N PRO A 87 14.93 -1.22 18.97
CA PRO A 87 15.42 -2.56 19.30
C PRO A 87 14.45 -3.37 20.17
N SER A 88 13.60 -2.69 20.96
CA SER A 88 12.65 -3.34 21.87
C SER A 88 11.55 -4.09 21.13
N LYS A 89 11.17 -3.61 19.94
CA LYS A 89 10.14 -4.23 19.09
C LYS A 89 10.72 -5.15 18.03
N PHE A 90 12.05 -5.15 17.87
CA PHE A 90 12.72 -5.88 16.80
C PHE A 90 12.39 -7.38 16.83
N LEU A 91 11.78 -7.85 15.74
CA LEU A 91 11.31 -9.23 15.57
C LEU A 91 10.34 -9.71 16.66
N ASN A 92 9.61 -8.81 17.33
CA ASN A 92 8.74 -9.20 18.45
C ASN A 92 7.60 -10.14 18.02
N LEU A 93 6.99 -9.91 16.85
CA LEU A 93 5.93 -10.77 16.32
C LEU A 93 6.40 -12.24 16.13
N PRO A 94 7.46 -12.52 15.35
CA PRO A 94 7.92 -13.91 15.18
C PRO A 94 8.51 -14.52 16.46
N ARG A 95 9.05 -13.72 17.40
CA ARG A 95 9.65 -14.22 18.65
C ARG A 95 8.63 -14.52 19.75
N SER A 96 7.65 -13.65 19.92
CA SER A 96 6.74 -13.64 21.08
C SER A 96 5.30 -14.00 20.71
N HIS A 97 4.91 -13.79 19.45
CA HIS A 97 3.52 -13.91 18.98
C HIS A 97 3.44 -14.67 17.64
N PHE A 98 4.13 -15.81 17.54
CA PHE A 98 4.33 -16.56 16.28
C PHE A 98 3.05 -16.87 15.50
N PHE A 99 1.97 -17.31 16.16
CA PHE A 99 0.71 -17.61 15.48
C PHE A 99 0.03 -16.36 14.91
N LEU A 100 0.09 -15.23 15.64
CA LEU A 100 -0.40 -13.96 15.14
C LEU A 100 0.44 -13.47 13.95
N TRP A 101 1.78 -13.62 14.04
CA TRP A 101 2.69 -13.34 12.93
C TRP A 101 2.30 -14.14 11.68
N LEU A 102 2.14 -15.46 11.81
CA LEU A 102 1.75 -16.32 10.68
C LEU A 102 0.40 -15.91 10.07
N LEU A 103 -0.57 -15.56 10.92
CA LEU A 103 -1.87 -15.06 10.47
C LEU A 103 -1.73 -13.76 9.67
N ILE A 104 -0.90 -12.82 10.14
CA ILE A 104 -0.62 -11.56 9.44
C ILE A 104 0.01 -11.83 8.09
N ILE A 105 1.07 -12.66 8.01
CA ILE A 105 1.76 -12.99 6.75
C ILE A 105 0.80 -13.55 5.69
N ILE A 106 -0.22 -14.30 6.10
CA ILE A 106 -1.19 -14.89 5.16
C ILE A 106 -2.30 -13.89 4.82
N LEU A 107 -2.88 -13.22 5.82
CA LEU A 107 -4.08 -12.41 5.64
C LEU A 107 -3.77 -11.00 5.13
N TYR A 108 -2.67 -10.38 5.53
CA TYR A 108 -2.34 -9.01 5.15
C TYR A 108 -2.24 -8.81 3.63
N PRO A 109 -1.54 -9.68 2.87
CA PRO A 109 -1.47 -9.54 1.41
C PRO A 109 -2.85 -9.55 0.72
N ILE A 110 -3.78 -10.34 1.26
CA ILE A 110 -5.11 -10.56 0.67
C ILE A 110 -6.10 -9.48 1.10
N LEU A 111 -6.18 -9.20 2.40
CA LEU A 111 -7.20 -8.33 3.00
C LEU A 111 -6.79 -6.85 3.00
N SER A 112 -5.50 -6.55 2.84
CA SER A 112 -4.99 -5.18 2.87
C SER A 112 -4.29 -4.80 1.58
N ALA A 113 -3.19 -5.49 1.24
CA ALA A 113 -2.34 -5.09 0.11
C ALA A 113 -3.10 -5.14 -1.23
N LEU A 114 -3.81 -6.24 -1.52
CA LEU A 114 -4.59 -6.37 -2.75
C LEU A 114 -5.67 -5.28 -2.91
N PRO A 115 -6.57 -5.03 -1.92
CA PRO A 115 -7.51 -3.91 -1.97
C PRO A 115 -6.84 -2.55 -2.20
N GLN A 116 -5.70 -2.29 -1.55
CA GLN A 116 -4.96 -1.05 -1.76
C GLN A 116 -4.43 -0.95 -3.19
N GLU A 117 -3.85 -2.01 -3.76
CA GLU A 117 -3.34 -1.97 -5.13
C GLU A 117 -4.46 -1.87 -6.18
N ILE A 118 -5.66 -2.39 -5.91
CA ILE A 118 -6.85 -2.13 -6.76
C ILE A 118 -7.13 -0.63 -6.84
N VAL A 119 -7.14 0.05 -5.70
CA VAL A 119 -7.47 1.48 -5.60
C VAL A 119 -6.35 2.35 -6.18
N PHE A 120 -5.12 2.14 -5.72
CA PHE A 120 -3.98 3.00 -6.03
C PHE A 120 -3.29 2.64 -7.34
N ARG A 121 -3.42 1.43 -7.88
CA ARG A 121 -2.82 1.09 -9.18
C ARG A 121 -3.87 0.96 -10.25
N SER A 122 -4.65 -0.11 -10.22
CA SER A 122 -5.54 -0.42 -11.33
C SER A 122 -6.58 0.67 -11.56
N PHE A 123 -7.26 1.13 -10.50
CA PHE A 123 -8.22 2.22 -10.60
C PHE A 123 -7.54 3.55 -10.91
N PHE A 124 -6.57 3.98 -10.08
CA PHE A 124 -5.96 5.28 -10.23
C PHE A 124 -5.31 5.49 -11.61
N PHE A 125 -4.49 4.54 -12.07
CA PHE A 125 -3.84 4.65 -13.39
C PHE A 125 -4.90 4.68 -14.48
N LYS A 126 -5.88 3.76 -14.46
CA LYS A 126 -6.92 3.73 -15.49
C LYS A 126 -7.77 5.01 -15.53
N ARG A 127 -8.09 5.56 -14.36
CA ARG A 127 -9.01 6.70 -14.22
C ARG A 127 -8.31 8.02 -14.52
N TYR A 128 -7.08 8.19 -14.05
CA TYR A 128 -6.40 9.49 -14.00
C TYR A 128 -5.16 9.61 -14.88
N GLU A 129 -4.66 8.55 -15.53
CA GLU A 129 -3.46 8.64 -16.39
C GLU A 129 -3.51 9.80 -17.40
N ASN A 130 -4.68 10.02 -18.03
CA ASN A 130 -4.89 11.08 -19.04
C ASN A 130 -4.82 12.51 -18.48
N LEU A 131 -4.74 12.70 -17.16
CA LEU A 131 -4.47 14.00 -16.55
C LEU A 131 -2.98 14.37 -16.64
N PHE A 132 -2.10 13.36 -16.70
CA PHE A 132 -0.66 13.54 -16.61
C PHE A 132 0.00 13.32 -17.96
N LYS A 133 0.72 14.33 -18.45
CA LYS A 133 1.53 14.20 -19.67
C LYS A 133 2.83 13.41 -19.44
N ASN A 134 3.28 13.32 -18.19
CA ASN A 134 4.54 12.69 -17.81
C ASN A 134 4.28 11.54 -16.83
N LYS A 135 4.72 10.34 -17.21
CA LYS A 135 4.57 9.12 -16.42
C LYS A 135 5.28 9.19 -15.07
N LYS A 136 6.41 9.90 -14.97
CA LYS A 136 7.11 10.13 -13.69
C LYS A 136 6.27 10.95 -12.72
N ILE A 137 5.56 11.96 -13.21
CA ILE A 137 4.65 12.78 -12.40
C ILE A 137 3.46 11.94 -11.93
N LEU A 138 2.88 11.12 -12.81
CA LEU A 138 1.82 10.18 -12.43
C LEU A 138 2.26 9.27 -11.28
N ILE A 139 3.46 8.67 -11.39
CA ILE A 139 4.04 7.80 -10.34
C ILE A 139 4.23 8.58 -9.04
N LEU A 140 4.81 9.79 -9.10
CA LEU A 140 5.07 10.60 -7.90
C LEU A 140 3.78 10.99 -7.19
N VAL A 141 2.77 11.46 -7.94
CA VAL A 141 1.46 11.83 -7.37
C VAL A 141 0.78 10.60 -6.79
N ASN A 142 0.85 9.46 -7.48
CA ASN A 142 0.25 8.23 -6.99
C ASN A 142 0.90 7.73 -5.69
N ALA A 143 2.23 7.79 -5.59
CA ALA A 143 2.97 7.45 -4.38
C ALA A 143 2.65 8.42 -3.23
N PHE A 144 2.54 9.72 -3.53
CA PHE A 144 2.13 10.73 -2.56
C PHE A 144 0.73 10.44 -2.01
N LEU A 145 -0.25 10.18 -2.86
CA LEU A 145 -1.62 9.87 -2.42
C LEU A 145 -1.70 8.55 -1.65
N PHE A 146 -0.91 7.54 -2.04
CA PHE A 146 -0.79 6.29 -1.30
C PHE A 146 -0.24 6.51 0.10
N SER A 147 0.84 7.29 0.23
CA SER A 147 1.41 7.68 1.52
C SER A 147 0.44 8.54 2.35
N PHE A 148 -0.27 9.46 1.70
CA PHE A 148 -1.27 10.30 2.35
C PHE A 148 -2.44 9.48 2.92
N ALA A 149 -2.85 8.40 2.27
CA ALA A 149 -3.86 7.51 2.84
C ALA A 149 -3.44 6.88 4.17
N HIS A 150 -2.14 6.83 4.45
CA HIS A 150 -1.57 6.36 5.71
C HIS A 150 -1.39 7.49 6.76
N ILE A 151 -1.83 8.73 6.47
CA ILE A 151 -1.87 9.80 7.47
C ILE A 151 -2.71 9.44 8.69
N ILE A 152 -3.65 8.50 8.53
CA ILE A 152 -4.51 7.95 9.60
C ILE A 152 -3.73 7.36 10.79
N TYR A 153 -2.48 6.95 10.58
CA TYR A 153 -1.61 6.42 11.64
C TYR A 153 -0.89 7.52 12.42
N LEU A 154 -0.95 8.77 11.95
CA LEU A 154 -0.30 9.95 12.56
C LEU A 154 1.19 9.72 12.88
N ASN A 155 1.86 8.87 12.10
CA ASN A 155 3.24 8.49 12.33
C ASN A 155 4.10 8.83 11.08
N PRO A 156 5.14 9.67 11.23
CA PRO A 156 5.96 10.10 10.10
C PRO A 156 6.76 8.96 9.45
N ILE A 157 7.09 7.92 10.19
CA ILE A 157 7.82 6.74 9.67
C ILE A 157 6.91 5.94 8.76
N VAL A 158 5.65 5.77 9.14
CA VAL A 158 4.64 5.14 8.30
C VAL A 158 4.50 5.91 6.98
N ILE A 159 4.41 7.24 7.04
CA ILE A 159 4.32 8.10 5.85
C ILE A 159 5.56 7.93 4.96
N LEU A 160 6.77 7.94 5.54
CA LEU A 160 8.02 7.77 4.79
C LEU A 160 8.09 6.39 4.10
N PHE A 161 7.83 5.31 4.83
CA PHE A 161 7.91 3.95 4.30
C PHE A 161 6.87 3.72 3.21
N THR A 162 5.64 4.19 3.43
CA THR A 162 4.56 4.07 2.45
C THR A 162 4.81 4.94 1.22
N PHE A 163 5.48 6.09 1.35
CA PHE A 163 5.88 6.88 0.18
C PHE A 163 6.94 6.16 -0.66
N ILE A 164 8.00 5.64 -0.04
CA ILE A 164 9.07 4.90 -0.74
C ILE A 164 8.49 3.63 -1.38
N GLY A 165 7.74 2.84 -0.62
CA GLY A 165 7.04 1.66 -1.14
C GLY A 165 6.07 2.04 -2.26
N GLY A 166 5.32 3.12 -2.09
CA GLY A 166 4.38 3.67 -3.07
C GLY A 166 5.06 3.99 -4.41
N LEU A 167 6.24 4.63 -4.38
CA LEU A 167 7.05 4.88 -5.57
C LEU A 167 7.47 3.56 -6.24
N MET A 168 7.96 2.63 -5.43
CA MET A 168 8.43 1.32 -5.88
C MET A 168 7.33 0.53 -6.61
N MET A 169 6.14 0.48 -6.02
CA MET A 169 4.99 -0.26 -6.55
C MET A 169 4.33 0.46 -7.73
N ALA A 170 4.22 1.79 -7.69
CA ALA A 170 3.70 2.57 -8.81
C ALA A 170 4.61 2.46 -10.04
N GLU A 171 5.94 2.40 -9.86
CA GLU A 171 6.89 2.12 -10.92
C GLU A 171 6.73 0.71 -11.50
N SER A 172 6.63 -0.32 -10.64
CA SER A 172 6.38 -1.70 -11.07
C SER A 172 5.10 -1.83 -11.88
N TYR A 173 4.00 -1.28 -11.37
CA TYR A 173 2.71 -1.34 -12.04
C TYR A 173 2.73 -0.59 -13.37
N SER A 174 3.36 0.58 -13.40
CA SER A 174 3.57 1.37 -14.62
C SER A 174 4.29 0.57 -15.72
N LYS A 175 5.21 -0.34 -15.37
CA LYS A 175 5.96 -1.15 -16.35
C LYS A 175 5.24 -2.44 -16.75
N HIS A 176 4.46 -3.06 -15.87
CA HIS A 176 3.91 -4.41 -16.10
C HIS A 176 2.40 -4.49 -16.20
N ASN A 177 1.69 -3.45 -15.74
CA ASN A 177 0.24 -3.36 -15.72
C ASN A 177 -0.45 -4.64 -15.16
N SER A 178 0.19 -5.25 -14.15
CA SER A 178 -0.28 -6.47 -13.51
C SER A 178 -0.60 -6.19 -12.05
N LEU A 179 -1.88 -6.31 -11.71
CA LEU A 179 -2.34 -6.17 -10.33
C LEU A 179 -1.74 -7.26 -9.44
N ILE A 180 -1.68 -8.50 -9.92
CA ILE A 180 -1.18 -9.64 -9.14
C ILE A 180 0.29 -9.40 -8.72
N LYS A 181 1.16 -9.02 -9.67
CA LYS A 181 2.59 -8.83 -9.38
C LYS A 181 2.83 -7.70 -8.40
N VAL A 182 2.12 -6.57 -8.56
CA VAL A 182 2.29 -5.45 -7.63
C VAL A 182 1.67 -5.74 -6.26
N SER A 183 0.59 -6.53 -6.18
CA SER A 183 0.03 -6.99 -4.90
C SER A 183 0.95 -7.98 -4.18
N VAL A 184 1.64 -8.87 -4.91
CA VAL A 184 2.69 -9.72 -4.33
C VAL A 184 3.85 -8.87 -3.83
N GLU A 185 4.31 -7.91 -4.63
CA GLU A 185 5.37 -6.99 -4.20
C GLU A 185 4.99 -6.20 -2.93
N HIS A 186 3.78 -5.64 -2.89
CA HIS A 186 3.25 -4.95 -1.72
C HIS A 186 3.15 -5.90 -0.52
N GLY A 187 2.55 -7.08 -0.70
CA GLY A 187 2.43 -8.09 0.34
C GLY A 187 3.77 -8.41 0.99
N LEU A 188 4.79 -8.70 0.18
CA LEU A 188 6.16 -8.95 0.65
C LEU A 188 6.75 -7.77 1.45
N TYR A 189 6.54 -6.53 1.00
CA TYR A 189 7.03 -5.34 1.73
C TYR A 189 6.30 -5.12 3.06
N GLY A 190 4.99 -5.31 3.11
CA GLY A 190 4.26 -5.19 4.37
C GLY A 190 4.60 -6.33 5.33
N ASP A 191 4.72 -7.56 4.84
CA ASP A 191 5.11 -8.74 5.62
C ASP A 191 6.45 -8.52 6.32
N ILE A 192 7.45 -7.94 5.64
CA ILE A 192 8.73 -7.65 6.29
C ILE A 192 8.64 -6.49 7.28
N VAL A 193 7.80 -5.48 7.05
CA VAL A 193 7.53 -4.41 8.03
C VAL A 193 6.89 -4.97 9.30
N PHE A 194 5.91 -5.87 9.19
CA PHE A 194 5.34 -6.57 10.36
C PHE A 194 6.37 -7.47 11.02
N THR A 195 7.10 -8.26 10.24
CA THR A 195 8.12 -9.18 10.75
C THR A 195 9.22 -8.43 11.50
N SER A 196 9.68 -7.28 11.01
CA SER A 196 10.76 -6.52 11.65
C SER A 196 10.37 -5.92 13.00
N GLY A 197 9.07 -5.76 13.27
CA GLY A 197 8.54 -5.09 14.46
C GLY A 197 7.99 -3.68 14.20
N LEU A 198 8.27 -3.12 13.02
CA LEU A 198 7.76 -1.79 12.63
C LEU A 198 6.25 -1.79 12.39
N GLY A 199 5.65 -2.96 12.14
CA GLY A 199 4.20 -3.12 12.04
C GLY A 199 3.43 -2.60 13.26
N ALA A 200 4.08 -2.50 14.43
CA ALA A 200 3.48 -1.87 15.62
C ALA A 200 3.07 -0.41 15.38
N TYR A 201 3.74 0.32 14.48
CA TYR A 201 3.38 1.69 14.11
C TYR A 201 2.23 1.75 13.08
N PHE A 202 1.84 0.61 12.53
CA PHE A 202 0.71 0.43 11.62
C PHE A 202 -0.55 -0.05 12.37
N TYR A 203 -0.58 0.09 13.70
CA TYR A 203 -1.74 -0.17 14.56
C TYR A 203 -1.98 1.00 15.51
N HIS A 204 -3.12 1.68 15.35
CA HIS A 204 -3.63 2.80 16.19
C HIS A 204 -2.75 4.04 16.34
N ALA A 205 -3.43 5.19 16.43
CA ALA A 205 -2.88 6.54 16.43
C ALA A 205 -2.54 7.09 17.84
N GLN A 206 -2.15 6.24 18.79
CA GLN A 206 -1.55 6.70 20.06
C GLN A 206 -0.07 6.33 20.11
N GLY A 207 0.68 6.85 19.14
CA GLY A 207 2.14 7.02 19.23
C GLY A 207 2.57 8.20 20.11
N LEU A 208 1.73 8.60 21.07
CA LEU A 208 2.03 9.65 22.05
C LEU A 208 1.46 9.26 23.44
N THR A 209 1.87 8.11 23.96
CA THR A 209 2.22 8.11 25.38
C THR A 209 3.65 8.61 25.46
N ILE A 210 3.79 9.94 25.59
CA ILE A 210 4.98 10.52 26.20
C ILE A 210 4.94 10.01 27.64
N GLY A 211 5.62 8.90 27.89
CA GLY A 211 6.16 8.56 29.20
C GLY A 211 7.55 9.16 29.28
#